data_AF-M9RLE0-F1
#
_entry.id   AF-M9RLE0-F1
#
_cell.length_a   1.000
_cell.length_b   1.000
_cell.length_c   1.000
_cell.angle_alpha   90.00
_cell.angle_beta   90.00
_cell.angle_gamma   90.00
#
_symmetry.space_group_name_H-M   'P 1'
#
loop_
_entity.id
_entity.type
_entity.pdbx_description
1 polymer ?
#
loop_
_entity_poly.entity_id
_entity_poly.type
_entity_poly.pdbx_seq_one_letter_code
_entity_poly.pdbx_strand_id
1 'polypeptide(L)'
;MTIETLIGFDSAWTDKNPGAISMITHNQGKLVDFMPPRLVRFEEATEMVQRAASASDFTLIALDQPTLVPSFEGMRPVERVVGSVVNAIGGGVQPANRSRESMFGQGAPVWQFLDRVGARENPTAAREASHGLFLIEVFPALALASIIPTIWHRRRAAKYNPGQRKTFVHADWGLVTDGIASLAQQWGVQPIMTAANELGKLQSPTKSDQDKLDALICLMIAWTWRFRPREDSMLIGDSISGYIVTPVSGDTRPILVKSALRRSVPVDSLWGDDGLRTINQLSTNLFKSSVAAAARRQPGPFALQNADQVSTHKICPECGKVFTGKGWGGIDAHWRVHHDDIMPYNLAWPIIKKGGRPSMQKNRT
;
A
#
# COMPACT_ATOMS: atom_id res chain seq x y z
N MET A 1 29.68 12.57 -3.98
CA MET A 1 29.49 11.29 -3.27
C MET A 1 28.03 11.29 -2.89
N THR A 2 27.26 10.30 -3.29
CA THR A 2 25.83 10.21 -2.94
C THR A 2 25.66 8.90 -2.21
N ILE A 3 25.37 8.98 -0.92
CA ILE A 3 25.12 7.83 -0.07
C ILE A 3 23.63 7.50 -0.17
N GLU A 4 23.32 6.28 -0.61
CA GLU A 4 21.95 5.81 -0.82
C GLU A 4 21.70 4.58 0.04
N THR A 5 20.70 4.63 0.92
CA THR A 5 20.28 3.47 1.70
C THR A 5 18.93 2.95 1.23
N LEU A 6 18.86 1.67 0.87
CA LEU A 6 17.59 0.99 0.61
C LEU A 6 17.24 0.12 1.80
N ILE A 7 15.96 0.08 2.15
CA ILE A 7 15.42 -0.59 3.34
C ILE A 7 14.27 -1.49 2.91
N GLY A 8 14.32 -2.76 3.28
CA GLY A 8 13.19 -3.67 3.21
C GLY A 8 12.62 -3.90 4.60
N PHE A 9 11.31 -3.68 4.79
CA PHE A 9 10.64 -3.82 6.07
C PHE A 9 9.38 -4.67 5.94
N ASP A 10 9.43 -5.90 6.48
CA ASP A 10 8.22 -6.64 6.81
C ASP A 10 7.77 -6.22 8.21
N SER A 11 6.63 -5.55 8.28
CA SER A 11 6.12 -4.97 9.52
C SER A 11 5.39 -5.96 10.42
N ALA A 12 5.06 -7.16 9.93
CA ALA A 12 4.08 -8.08 10.53
C ALA A 12 2.69 -7.44 10.81
N TRP A 13 2.43 -6.25 10.23
CA TRP A 13 1.19 -5.47 10.17
C TRP A 13 0.58 -5.03 11.52
N THR A 14 1.04 -5.57 12.66
CA THR A 14 0.49 -5.29 14.01
C THR A 14 1.61 -5.36 15.06
N ASP A 15 1.39 -4.75 16.22
CA ASP A 15 2.36 -4.80 17.34
C ASP A 15 2.40 -6.13 18.10
N LYS A 16 1.55 -7.10 17.75
CA LYS A 16 1.49 -8.38 18.49
C LYS A 16 2.78 -9.18 18.36
N ASN A 17 3.39 -9.18 17.18
CA ASN A 17 4.63 -9.88 16.89
C ASN A 17 5.63 -8.89 16.29
N PRO A 18 6.94 -9.08 16.50
CA PRO A 18 7.93 -8.31 15.76
C PRO A 18 7.84 -8.65 14.26
N GLY A 19 8.11 -7.65 13.42
CA GLY A 19 8.44 -7.85 12.02
C GLY A 19 9.95 -8.02 11.84
N ALA A 20 10.46 -7.76 10.65
CA ALA A 20 11.90 -7.73 10.37
C ALA A 20 12.29 -6.65 9.37
N ILE A 21 13.52 -6.16 9.49
CA ILE A 21 14.08 -5.10 8.65
C ILE A 21 15.47 -5.50 8.15
N SER A 22 15.79 -5.14 6.91
CA SER A 22 17.13 -5.27 6.30
C SER A 22 17.46 -4.01 5.54
N MET A 23 18.75 -3.66 5.48
CA MET A 23 19.22 -2.42 4.86
C MET A 23 20.48 -2.66 4.04
N ILE A 24 20.63 -1.90 2.96
CA ILE A 24 21.84 -1.90 2.14
C ILE A 24 22.18 -0.45 1.78
N THR A 25 23.44 -0.07 1.99
CA THR A 25 23.93 1.28 1.74
C THR A 25 24.97 1.27 0.64
N HIS A 26 24.81 2.17 -0.32
CA HIS A 26 25.74 2.38 -1.42
C HIS A 26 26.34 3.78 -1.37
N ASN A 27 27.51 3.93 -1.95
CA ASN A 27 28.09 5.21 -2.30
C ASN A 27 28.61 5.11 -3.74
N GLN A 28 28.06 5.93 -4.64
CA GLN A 28 28.40 5.91 -6.08
C GLN A 28 28.31 4.51 -6.71
N GLY A 29 27.23 3.78 -6.40
CA GLY A 29 26.99 2.43 -6.91
C GLY A 29 27.88 1.34 -6.31
N LYS A 30 28.79 1.68 -5.40
CA LYS A 30 29.58 0.70 -4.64
C LYS A 30 28.89 0.42 -3.32
N LEU A 31 28.78 -0.85 -2.97
CA LEU A 31 28.30 -1.29 -1.67
C LEU A 31 29.23 -0.76 -0.56
N VAL A 32 28.65 -0.13 0.46
CA VAL A 32 29.34 0.40 1.64
C VAL A 32 29.01 -0.42 2.88
N ASP A 33 27.74 -0.72 3.08
CA ASP A 33 27.26 -1.47 4.24
C ASP A 33 26.06 -2.34 3.90
N PHE A 34 25.89 -3.43 4.64
CA PHE A 34 24.74 -4.30 4.57
C PHE A 34 24.35 -4.77 5.96
N MET A 35 23.14 -4.42 6.38
CA MET A 35 22.52 -4.95 7.58
C MET A 35 21.66 -6.17 7.20
N PRO A 36 22.07 -7.40 7.57
CA PRO A 36 21.26 -8.58 7.33
C PRO A 36 19.91 -8.47 8.05
N PRO A 37 18.88 -9.21 7.58
CA PRO A 37 17.54 -9.08 8.14
C PRO A 37 17.53 -9.44 9.62
N ARG A 38 16.96 -8.55 10.43
CA ARG A 38 16.82 -8.73 11.88
C ARG A 38 15.40 -8.39 12.32
N LEU A 39 14.96 -9.04 13.39
CA LEU A 39 13.66 -8.76 13.98
C LEU A 39 13.64 -7.36 14.59
N VAL A 40 12.52 -6.66 14.41
CA VAL A 40 12.26 -5.33 14.97
C VAL A 40 10.79 -5.11 15.26
N ARG A 41 10.50 -4.22 16.20
CA ARG A 41 9.19 -3.59 16.38
C ARG A 41 9.13 -2.24 15.67
N PHE A 42 7.95 -1.67 15.50
CA PHE A 42 7.77 -0.38 14.82
C PHE A 42 8.61 0.75 15.44
N GLU A 43 8.74 0.79 16.78
CA GLU A 43 9.58 1.77 17.47
C GLU A 43 11.05 1.66 17.03
N GLU A 44 11.62 0.46 17.12
CA GLU A 44 13.01 0.19 16.74
C GLU A 44 13.23 0.43 15.25
N ALA A 45 12.27 0.03 14.40
CA ALA A 45 12.31 0.29 12.96
C ALA A 45 12.30 1.80 12.67
N THR A 46 11.50 2.59 13.39
CA THR A 46 11.47 4.05 13.27
C THR A 46 12.85 4.65 13.56
N GLU A 47 13.47 4.27 14.69
CA GLU A 47 14.79 4.76 15.07
C GLU A 47 15.89 4.34 14.08
N MET A 48 15.82 3.12 13.55
CA MET A 48 16.77 2.64 12.54
C MET A 48 16.64 3.41 11.23
N VAL A 49 15.41 3.62 10.75
CA VAL A 49 15.14 4.38 9.52
C VAL A 49 15.60 5.83 9.67
N GLN A 50 15.31 6.49 10.78
CA GLN A 50 15.73 7.87 11.03
C GLN A 50 17.26 8.01 11.07
N ARG A 51 17.96 7.04 11.67
CA ARG A 51 19.43 7.00 11.65
C ARG A 51 19.99 6.80 10.25
N ALA A 52 19.42 5.86 9.48
CA ALA A 52 19.82 5.61 8.10
C ALA A 52 19.62 6.86 7.22
N ALA A 53 18.46 7.52 7.36
CA ALA A 53 18.14 8.76 6.66
C ALA A 53 19.06 9.92 7.03
N SER A 54 19.48 10.01 8.29
CA SER A 54 20.43 11.05 8.74
C SER A 54 21.86 10.81 8.25
N ALA A 55 22.20 9.57 7.91
CA ALA A 55 23.52 9.16 7.44
C ALA A 55 23.62 9.02 5.91
N SER A 56 22.53 9.28 5.18
CA SER A 56 22.44 9.08 3.73
C SER A 56 21.88 10.33 3.05
N ASP A 57 22.29 10.59 1.81
CA ASP A 57 21.66 11.63 0.99
C ASP A 57 20.26 11.20 0.56
N PHE A 58 20.10 9.92 0.25
CA PHE A 58 18.85 9.29 -0.19
C PHE A 58 18.54 8.06 0.65
N THR A 59 17.27 7.86 1.01
CA THR A 59 16.79 6.64 1.65
C THR A 59 15.44 6.22 1.06
N LEU A 60 15.30 4.95 0.71
CA LEU A 60 14.04 4.37 0.22
C LEU A 60 13.63 3.17 1.07
N ILE A 61 12.41 3.22 1.59
CA ILE A 61 11.77 2.15 2.35
C ILE A 61 10.79 1.40 1.45
N ALA A 62 10.99 0.11 1.25
CA ALA A 62 9.96 -0.81 0.76
C ALA A 62 9.30 -1.49 1.96
N LEU A 63 8.04 -1.11 2.21
CA LEU A 63 7.25 -1.56 3.35
C LEU A 63 6.22 -2.60 2.92
N ASP A 64 6.28 -3.81 3.48
CA ASP A 64 5.17 -4.78 3.42
C ASP A 64 4.12 -4.42 4.46
N GLN A 65 3.35 -3.39 4.12
CA GLN A 65 2.08 -3.06 4.74
C GLN A 65 1.36 -1.98 3.94
N PRO A 66 0.03 -2.08 3.77
CA PRO A 66 -0.78 -1.00 3.23
C PRO A 66 -0.60 0.34 3.95
N THR A 67 -0.24 1.41 3.22
CA THR A 67 -0.01 2.75 3.77
C THR A 67 -1.14 3.74 3.46
N LEU A 68 -1.90 3.49 2.39
CA LEU A 68 -3.08 4.26 2.01
C LEU A 68 -4.32 3.37 2.02
N VAL A 69 -5.14 3.47 3.07
CA VAL A 69 -6.31 2.60 3.29
C VAL A 69 -7.60 3.43 3.43
N PRO A 70 -8.16 3.96 2.32
CA PRO A 70 -9.36 4.79 2.37
C PRO A 70 -10.62 3.97 2.71
N SER A 71 -10.67 2.72 2.27
CA SER A 71 -11.78 1.79 2.45
C SER A 71 -12.05 1.50 3.92
N PHE A 72 -13.30 1.73 4.36
CA PHE A 72 -13.72 1.31 5.71
C PHE A 72 -13.91 -0.21 5.79
N GLU A 73 -14.55 -0.81 4.79
CA GLU A 73 -14.75 -2.25 4.66
C GLU A 73 -14.32 -2.75 3.27
N GLY A 74 -14.27 -4.07 3.11
CA GLY A 74 -13.94 -4.69 1.82
C GLY A 74 -12.45 -4.67 1.52
N MET A 75 -12.08 -4.27 0.31
CA MET A 75 -10.73 -4.39 -0.25
C MET A 75 -10.47 -3.21 -1.19
N ARG A 76 -9.26 -2.63 -1.18
CA ARG A 76 -8.88 -1.54 -2.09
C ARG A 76 -8.86 -2.02 -3.54
N PRO A 77 -9.01 -1.11 -4.52
CA PRO A 77 -8.94 -1.48 -5.93
C PRO A 77 -7.62 -2.18 -6.31
N VAL A 78 -6.49 -1.72 -5.75
CA VAL A 78 -5.16 -2.28 -6.02
C VAL A 78 -5.05 -3.77 -5.61
N GLU A 79 -5.54 -4.18 -4.43
CA GLU A 79 -5.55 -5.60 -4.04
C GLU A 79 -6.33 -6.48 -5.03
N ARG A 80 -7.43 -5.96 -5.61
CA ARG A 80 -8.22 -6.71 -6.60
C ARG A 80 -7.47 -6.91 -7.91
N VAL A 81 -6.57 -5.99 -8.25
CA VAL A 81 -5.69 -6.11 -9.41
C VAL A 81 -4.62 -7.15 -9.13
N VAL A 82 -3.84 -6.99 -8.06
CA VAL A 82 -2.74 -7.91 -7.73
C VAL A 82 -3.24 -9.31 -7.41
N GLY A 83 -4.45 -9.43 -6.86
CA GLY A 83 -5.14 -10.70 -6.65
C GLY A 83 -5.33 -11.51 -7.93
N SER A 84 -5.34 -10.89 -9.12
CA SER A 84 -5.40 -11.65 -10.38
C SER A 84 -4.16 -12.51 -10.63
N VAL A 85 -2.96 -12.02 -10.28
CA VAL A 85 -1.71 -12.79 -10.36
C VAL A 85 -1.64 -13.79 -9.22
N VAL A 86 -1.87 -13.32 -7.99
CA VAL A 86 -1.77 -14.16 -6.79
C VAL A 86 -2.76 -15.33 -6.85
N ASN A 87 -3.99 -15.13 -7.30
CA ASN A 87 -4.96 -16.21 -7.48
C ASN A 87 -4.59 -17.16 -8.63
N ALA A 88 -4.00 -16.64 -9.72
CA ALA A 88 -3.58 -17.48 -10.85
C ALA A 88 -2.49 -18.49 -10.43
N ILE A 89 -1.66 -18.11 -9.46
CA ILE A 89 -0.71 -19.01 -8.82
C ILE A 89 -1.28 -19.69 -7.57
N GLY A 90 -2.59 -19.66 -7.28
CA GLY A 90 -3.19 -20.37 -6.14
C GLY A 90 -2.84 -19.81 -4.74
N GLY A 91 -2.51 -18.52 -4.66
CA GLY A 91 -2.38 -17.74 -3.44
C GLY A 91 -3.67 -17.01 -3.07
N GLY A 92 -3.59 -16.15 -2.06
CA GLY A 92 -4.67 -15.23 -1.67
C GLY A 92 -4.12 -13.88 -1.22
N VAL A 93 -4.96 -12.85 -1.28
CA VAL A 93 -4.61 -11.48 -0.89
C VAL A 93 -5.42 -11.09 0.33
N GLN A 94 -4.75 -10.62 1.38
CA GLN A 94 -5.39 -10.10 2.58
C GLN A 94 -6.05 -8.74 2.26
N PRO A 95 -7.36 -8.57 2.50
CA PRO A 95 -8.01 -7.27 2.30
C PRO A 95 -7.48 -6.21 3.25
N ALA A 96 -7.14 -5.02 2.74
CA ALA A 96 -6.81 -3.84 3.52
C ALA A 96 -8.02 -2.91 3.67
N ASN A 97 -8.52 -2.77 4.91
CA ASN A 97 -9.65 -1.88 5.23
C ASN A 97 -9.62 -1.48 6.71
N ARG A 98 -10.21 -0.34 7.04
CA ARG A 98 -10.14 0.26 8.39
C ARG A 98 -10.96 -0.47 9.47
N SER A 99 -11.90 -1.35 9.11
CA SER A 99 -12.60 -2.21 10.08
C SER A 99 -11.70 -3.32 10.64
N ARG A 100 -10.54 -3.58 10.03
CA ARG A 100 -9.45 -4.35 10.65
C ARG A 100 -8.66 -3.49 11.62
N GLU A 101 -9.25 -3.21 12.78
CA GLU A 101 -8.79 -2.19 13.73
C GLU A 101 -7.30 -2.31 14.11
N SER A 102 -6.80 -3.51 14.37
CA SER A 102 -5.40 -3.71 14.80
C SER A 102 -4.37 -3.48 13.70
N MET A 103 -4.78 -3.52 12.43
CA MET A 103 -3.89 -3.39 11.26
C MET A 103 -4.02 -2.01 10.60
N PHE A 104 -5.24 -1.48 10.54
CA PHE A 104 -5.57 -0.27 9.78
C PHE A 104 -6.59 0.65 10.47
N GLY A 105 -6.98 0.34 11.71
CA GLY A 105 -7.77 1.25 12.54
C GLY A 105 -6.96 2.47 12.97
N GLN A 106 -7.60 3.45 13.61
CA GLN A 106 -6.95 4.72 13.98
C GLN A 106 -5.71 4.53 14.89
N GLY A 107 -5.70 3.49 15.73
CA GLY A 107 -4.58 3.17 16.62
C GLY A 107 -3.59 2.14 16.07
N ALA A 108 -3.65 1.81 14.76
CA ALA A 108 -2.71 0.85 14.19
C ALA A 108 -1.27 1.44 14.17
N PRO A 109 -0.25 0.63 14.51
CA PRO A 109 1.12 1.13 14.73
C PRO A 109 1.79 1.69 13.48
N VAL A 110 1.36 1.23 12.30
CA VAL A 110 1.87 1.74 11.02
C VAL A 110 1.68 3.25 10.87
N TRP A 111 0.59 3.82 11.40
CA TRP A 111 0.35 5.26 11.29
C TRP A 111 1.38 6.06 12.09
N GLN A 112 1.70 5.62 13.32
CA GLN A 112 2.72 6.26 14.13
C GLN A 112 4.12 6.14 13.49
N PHE A 113 4.43 4.98 12.90
CA PHE A 113 5.67 4.79 12.14
C PHE A 113 5.76 5.76 10.95
N LEU A 114 4.73 5.83 10.10
CA LEU A 114 4.72 6.72 8.94
C LEU A 114 4.80 8.20 9.36
N ASP A 115 4.13 8.60 10.44
CA ASP A 115 4.16 9.97 10.94
C ASP A 115 5.54 10.36 11.49
N ARG A 116 6.20 9.47 12.22
CA ARG A 116 7.51 9.74 12.82
C ARG A 116 8.66 9.63 11.83
N VAL A 117 8.58 8.69 10.89
CA VAL A 117 9.56 8.57 9.81
C VAL A 117 9.45 9.77 8.88
N GLY A 118 8.24 10.23 8.56
CA GLY A 118 8.04 11.41 7.72
C GLY A 118 8.52 11.21 6.27
N ALA A 119 8.56 9.97 5.79
CA ALA A 119 8.95 9.65 4.42
C ALA A 119 7.92 10.17 3.41
N ARG A 120 8.40 10.57 2.24
CA ARG A 120 7.56 10.95 1.10
C ARG A 120 7.05 9.70 0.39
N GLU A 121 5.73 9.54 0.34
CA GLU A 121 5.06 8.45 -0.39
C GLU A 121 4.85 8.83 -1.85
N ASN A 122 5.94 8.88 -2.61
CA ASN A 122 5.91 9.19 -4.04
C ASN A 122 6.84 8.23 -4.80
N PRO A 123 6.30 7.14 -5.34
CA PRO A 123 7.11 6.13 -6.03
C PRO A 123 7.90 6.70 -7.21
N THR A 124 7.32 7.61 -7.99
CA THR A 124 8.00 8.24 -9.14
C THR A 124 9.20 9.06 -8.66
N ALA A 125 9.01 9.94 -7.67
CA ALA A 125 10.10 10.73 -7.11
C ALA A 125 11.16 9.83 -6.44
N ALA A 126 10.74 8.79 -5.71
CA ALA A 126 11.63 7.81 -5.08
C ALA A 126 12.53 7.10 -6.10
N ARG A 127 12.11 7.03 -7.36
CA ARG A 127 12.89 6.39 -8.41
C ARG A 127 13.99 7.29 -8.98
N GLU A 128 13.79 8.60 -9.01
CA GLU A 128 14.59 9.54 -9.78
C GLU A 128 15.37 10.53 -8.91
N ALA A 129 14.89 10.83 -7.71
CA ALA A 129 15.50 11.82 -6.82
C ALA A 129 16.94 11.44 -6.44
N SER A 130 17.78 12.47 -6.30
CA SER A 130 19.16 12.31 -5.80
C SER A 130 19.27 12.40 -4.29
N HIS A 131 18.24 12.92 -3.61
CA HIS A 131 18.20 13.08 -2.16
C HIS A 131 16.78 12.94 -1.60
N GLY A 132 16.68 12.65 -0.31
CA GLY A 132 15.42 12.61 0.44
C GLY A 132 15.07 11.23 0.99
N LEU A 133 14.03 11.21 1.82
CA LEU A 133 13.52 10.01 2.45
C LEU A 133 12.17 9.64 1.83
N PHE A 134 12.10 8.46 1.23
CA PHE A 134 10.95 7.98 0.47
C PHE A 134 10.47 6.63 0.99
N LEU A 135 9.19 6.37 0.74
CA LEU A 135 8.56 5.10 1.05
C LEU A 135 7.71 4.63 -0.13
N ILE A 136 7.75 3.32 -0.39
CA ILE A 136 6.86 2.62 -1.31
C ILE A 136 6.19 1.46 -0.58
N GLU A 137 4.88 1.31 -0.79
CA GLU A 137 4.14 0.11 -0.41
C GLU A 137 4.49 -1.05 -1.35
N VAL A 138 4.82 -2.22 -0.79
CA VAL A 138 5.17 -3.42 -1.54
C VAL A 138 4.41 -4.66 -1.05
N PHE A 139 4.40 -5.71 -1.86
CA PHE A 139 3.77 -6.99 -1.49
C PHE A 139 4.68 -8.17 -1.88
N PRO A 140 5.45 -8.75 -0.93
CA PRO A 140 6.43 -9.81 -1.19
C PRO A 140 5.86 -11.01 -1.95
N ALA A 141 4.69 -11.52 -1.54
CA ALA A 141 4.09 -12.70 -2.19
C ALA A 141 3.70 -12.45 -3.66
N LEU A 142 3.37 -11.21 -4.03
CA LEU A 142 3.17 -10.83 -5.44
C LEU A 142 4.50 -10.81 -6.19
N ALA A 143 5.55 -10.23 -5.60
CA ALA A 143 6.86 -10.12 -6.23
C ALA A 143 7.46 -11.50 -6.56
N LEU A 144 7.20 -12.52 -5.74
CA LEU A 144 7.66 -13.90 -5.99
C LEU A 144 7.18 -14.45 -7.34
N ALA A 145 6.01 -14.05 -7.83
CA ALA A 145 5.50 -14.49 -9.13
C ALA A 145 6.35 -13.97 -10.31
N SER A 146 7.07 -12.88 -10.13
CA SER A 146 8.01 -12.31 -11.11
C SER A 146 9.44 -12.82 -10.89
N ILE A 147 9.84 -12.98 -9.63
CA ILE A 147 11.21 -13.40 -9.24
C ILE A 147 11.46 -14.89 -9.51
N ILE A 148 10.42 -15.73 -9.40
CA ILE A 148 10.55 -17.18 -9.47
C ILE A 148 9.65 -17.71 -10.60
N PRO A 149 10.12 -17.74 -11.86
CA PRO A 149 9.31 -18.16 -13.00
C PRO A 149 8.67 -19.55 -12.85
N THR A 150 9.37 -20.47 -12.17
CA THR A 150 8.90 -21.85 -11.97
C THR A 150 7.64 -21.95 -11.10
N ILE A 151 7.24 -20.90 -10.36
CA ILE A 151 5.98 -20.86 -9.61
C ILE A 151 4.77 -21.06 -10.54
N TRP A 152 4.81 -20.52 -11.76
CA TRP A 152 3.69 -20.61 -12.70
C TRP A 152 3.36 -22.04 -13.14
N HIS A 153 4.36 -22.92 -13.22
CA HIS A 153 4.16 -24.31 -13.59
C HIS A 153 3.52 -25.16 -12.47
N ARG A 154 3.60 -24.68 -11.22
CA ARG A 154 3.15 -25.42 -10.05
C ARG A 154 1.66 -25.27 -9.77
N ARG A 155 1.02 -24.23 -10.34
CA ARG A 155 -0.40 -23.88 -10.12
C ARG A 155 -0.80 -23.76 -8.64
N ARG A 156 0.17 -23.47 -7.77
CA ARG A 156 0.01 -23.20 -6.34
C ARG A 156 1.11 -22.28 -5.85
N ALA A 157 0.79 -21.45 -4.85
CA ALA A 157 1.73 -20.47 -4.33
C ALA A 157 2.79 -21.17 -3.50
N ALA A 158 3.93 -20.51 -3.31
CA ALA A 158 4.93 -20.96 -2.35
C ALA A 158 4.32 -20.98 -0.93
N LYS A 159 4.33 -22.15 -0.30
CA LYS A 159 3.89 -22.37 1.07
C LYS A 159 5.08 -22.31 2.02
N TYR A 160 5.78 -21.18 2.00
CA TYR A 160 7.05 -20.97 2.69
C TYR A 160 6.91 -20.40 4.11
N ASN A 161 5.69 -20.23 4.65
CA ASN A 161 5.45 -19.70 6.00
C ASN A 161 5.44 -20.84 7.06
N PRO A 162 6.49 -20.98 7.89
CA PRO A 162 6.58 -22.06 8.88
C PRO A 162 5.61 -21.87 10.07
N GLY A 163 5.09 -20.65 10.27
CA GLY A 163 4.00 -20.38 11.21
C GLY A 163 2.70 -21.11 10.85
N GLN A 164 2.50 -21.41 9.56
CA GLN A 164 1.36 -22.18 9.06
C GLN A 164 1.70 -23.68 8.94
N ARG A 165 1.98 -24.32 10.08
CA ARG A 165 2.51 -25.69 10.17
C ARG A 165 1.78 -26.73 9.32
N LYS A 166 0.45 -26.63 9.18
CA LYS A 166 -0.36 -27.58 8.39
C LYS A 166 -0.13 -27.49 6.88
N THR A 167 0.27 -26.32 6.40
CA THR A 167 0.42 -26.05 4.97
C THR A 167 1.84 -25.76 4.56
N PHE A 168 2.75 -25.55 5.51
CA PHE A 168 4.17 -25.29 5.26
C PHE A 168 4.81 -26.44 4.47
N VAL A 169 5.60 -26.07 3.46
CA VAL A 169 6.37 -27.02 2.64
C VAL A 169 7.82 -26.57 2.63
N HIS A 170 8.72 -27.38 3.18
CA HIS A 170 10.15 -27.02 3.27
C HIS A 170 10.79 -26.83 1.89
N ALA A 171 10.41 -27.62 0.88
CA ALA A 171 10.86 -27.39 -0.50
C ALA A 171 10.45 -26.00 -1.06
N ASP A 172 9.37 -25.40 -0.54
CA ASP A 172 8.95 -24.07 -0.94
C ASP A 172 9.74 -22.98 -0.21
N TRP A 173 10.24 -23.26 1.00
CA TRP A 173 11.23 -22.42 1.67
C TRP A 173 12.50 -22.32 0.82
N GLY A 174 13.05 -23.47 0.42
CA GLY A 174 14.20 -23.53 -0.48
C GLY A 174 13.96 -22.81 -1.81
N LEU A 175 12.80 -23.04 -2.44
CA LEU A 175 12.41 -22.34 -3.68
C LEU A 175 12.49 -20.81 -3.55
N VAL A 176 12.00 -20.26 -2.44
CA VAL A 176 11.99 -18.80 -2.22
C VAL A 176 13.40 -18.29 -1.94
N THR A 177 14.15 -18.95 -1.06
CA THR A 177 15.52 -18.53 -0.74
C THR A 177 16.44 -18.59 -1.97
N ASP A 178 16.32 -19.65 -2.78
CA ASP A 178 17.10 -19.83 -4.02
C ASP A 178 16.72 -18.78 -5.07
N GLY A 179 15.43 -18.45 -5.17
CA GLY A 179 14.95 -17.39 -6.05
C GLY A 179 15.55 -16.01 -5.71
N ILE A 180 15.56 -15.67 -4.43
CA ILE A 180 16.16 -14.40 -3.96
C ILE A 180 17.68 -14.41 -4.10
N ALA A 181 18.34 -15.53 -3.80
CA ALA A 181 19.78 -15.67 -4.01
C ALA A 181 20.16 -15.51 -5.50
N SER A 182 19.41 -16.17 -6.40
CA SER A 182 19.63 -16.08 -7.85
C SER A 182 19.44 -14.66 -8.38
N LEU A 183 18.39 -13.96 -7.91
CA LEU A 183 18.13 -12.58 -8.30
C LEU A 183 19.24 -11.63 -7.81
N ALA A 184 19.65 -11.79 -6.55
CA ALA A 184 20.74 -11.01 -5.97
C ALA A 184 22.06 -11.28 -6.71
N GLN A 185 22.34 -12.52 -7.09
CA GLN A 185 23.49 -12.87 -7.92
C GLN A 185 23.44 -12.19 -9.29
N GLN A 186 22.29 -12.26 -9.97
CA GLN A 186 22.07 -11.64 -11.28
C GLN A 186 22.33 -10.12 -11.24
N TRP A 187 22.02 -9.47 -10.12
CA TRP A 187 22.23 -8.03 -9.93
C TRP A 187 23.54 -7.67 -9.23
N GLY A 188 24.41 -8.65 -8.94
CA GLY A 188 25.70 -8.42 -8.31
C GLY A 188 25.63 -8.01 -6.83
N VAL A 189 24.53 -8.30 -6.13
CA VAL A 189 24.29 -7.92 -4.73
C VAL A 189 24.69 -9.05 -3.79
N GLN A 190 25.99 -9.31 -3.73
CA GLN A 190 26.57 -10.46 -3.02
C GLN A 190 26.09 -10.64 -1.57
N PRO A 191 25.97 -9.60 -0.72
CA PRO A 191 25.52 -9.81 0.66
C PRO A 191 24.08 -10.32 0.78
N ILE A 192 23.17 -9.87 -0.08
CA ILE A 192 21.79 -10.36 -0.09
C ILE A 192 21.76 -11.83 -0.55
N MET A 193 22.57 -12.18 -1.56
CA MET A 193 22.71 -13.57 -1.98
C MET A 193 23.19 -14.45 -0.83
N THR A 194 24.22 -14.02 -0.09
CA THR A 194 24.73 -14.75 1.08
C THR A 194 23.65 -14.91 2.15
N ALA A 195 22.95 -13.83 2.51
CA ALA A 195 21.90 -13.88 3.54
C ALA A 195 20.72 -14.80 3.14
N ALA A 196 20.31 -14.78 1.87
CA ALA A 196 19.27 -15.68 1.36
C ALA A 196 19.73 -17.15 1.41
N ASN A 197 20.98 -17.44 1.02
CA ASN A 197 21.56 -18.79 1.10
C ASN A 197 21.68 -19.28 2.55
N GLU A 198 22.01 -18.41 3.51
CA GLU A 198 22.06 -18.75 4.93
C GLU A 198 20.68 -19.13 5.48
N LEU A 199 19.63 -18.36 5.12
CA LEU A 199 18.25 -18.71 5.43
C LEU A 199 17.84 -20.04 4.79
N GLY A 200 18.27 -20.30 3.56
CA GLY A 200 17.99 -21.56 2.83
C GLY A 200 18.56 -22.81 3.49
N LYS A 201 19.65 -22.68 4.25
CA LYS A 201 20.30 -23.80 4.98
C LYS A 201 19.53 -24.25 6.23
N LEU A 202 18.55 -23.46 6.70
CA LEU A 202 17.79 -23.79 7.90
C LEU A 202 16.96 -25.07 7.70
N GLN A 203 17.22 -26.06 8.55
CA GLN A 203 16.48 -27.33 8.54
C GLN A 203 15.06 -27.18 9.11
N SER A 204 14.90 -26.28 10.08
CA SER A 204 13.64 -26.03 10.79
C SER A 204 13.39 -24.52 10.89
N PRO A 205 13.09 -23.83 9.77
CA PRO A 205 12.83 -22.40 9.78
C PRO A 205 11.60 -22.07 10.63
N THR A 206 11.60 -20.89 11.25
CA THR A 206 10.51 -20.40 12.11
C THR A 206 9.72 -19.29 11.42
N LYS A 207 8.61 -18.85 12.04
CA LYS A 207 7.89 -17.66 11.57
C LYS A 207 8.81 -16.43 11.52
N SER A 208 9.64 -16.24 12.55
CA SER A 208 10.62 -15.16 12.62
C SER A 208 11.65 -15.19 11.49
N ASP A 209 12.03 -16.38 11.02
CA ASP A 209 12.92 -16.50 9.85
C ASP A 209 12.18 -16.13 8.56
N GLN A 210 10.88 -16.41 8.48
CA GLN A 210 10.06 -15.96 7.37
C GLN A 210 9.87 -14.44 7.37
N ASP A 211 9.69 -13.78 8.52
CA ASP A 211 9.68 -12.30 8.59
C ASP A 211 11.01 -11.73 8.05
N LYS A 212 12.15 -12.33 8.43
CA LYS A 212 13.47 -11.94 7.92
C LYS A 212 13.61 -12.15 6.41
N LEU A 213 13.07 -13.25 5.88
CA LEU A 213 13.07 -13.52 4.45
C LEU A 213 12.19 -12.51 3.69
N ASP A 214 11.01 -12.19 4.21
CA ASP A 214 10.11 -11.18 3.62
C ASP A 214 10.74 -9.77 3.64
N ALA A 215 11.49 -9.43 4.70
CA ALA A 215 12.29 -8.20 4.73
C ALA A 215 13.38 -8.16 3.64
N LEU A 216 14.05 -9.29 3.35
CA LEU A 216 14.98 -9.39 2.22
C LEU A 216 14.26 -9.29 0.87
N ILE A 217 13.07 -9.88 0.73
CA ILE A 217 12.25 -9.75 -0.48
C ILE A 217 11.87 -8.27 -0.68
N CYS A 218 11.41 -7.58 0.36
CA CYS A 218 11.13 -6.15 0.33
C CYS A 218 12.35 -5.33 -0.10
N LEU A 219 13.53 -5.65 0.44
CA LEU A 219 14.78 -4.98 0.08
C LEU A 219 15.12 -5.17 -1.41
N MET A 220 14.90 -6.38 -1.94
CA MET A 220 15.08 -6.64 -3.37
C MET A 220 14.04 -5.92 -4.24
N ILE A 221 12.81 -5.70 -3.76
CA ILE A 221 11.83 -4.85 -4.46
C ILE A 221 12.32 -3.40 -4.51
N ALA A 222 12.81 -2.85 -3.39
CA ALA A 222 13.41 -1.50 -3.36
C ALA A 222 14.59 -1.39 -4.33
N TRP A 223 15.47 -2.39 -4.36
CA TRP A 223 16.59 -2.46 -5.29
C TRP A 223 16.13 -2.46 -6.74
N THR A 224 15.12 -3.30 -7.05
CA THR A 224 14.55 -3.36 -8.40
C THR A 224 14.03 -2.00 -8.82
N TRP A 225 13.21 -1.38 -7.98
CA TRP A 225 12.57 -0.10 -8.26
C TRP A 225 13.60 1.01 -8.50
N ARG A 226 14.62 1.09 -7.64
CA ARG A 226 15.62 2.17 -7.68
C ARG A 226 16.60 2.02 -8.85
N PHE A 227 17.13 0.80 -9.07
CA PHE A 227 18.32 0.62 -9.91
C PHE A 227 18.10 -0.14 -11.22
N ARG A 228 17.00 -0.88 -11.38
CA ARG A 228 16.71 -1.64 -12.61
C ARG A 228 15.92 -0.78 -13.60
N PRO A 229 15.89 -1.10 -14.91
CA PRO A 229 15.02 -0.42 -15.87
C PRO A 229 13.57 -0.27 -15.38
N ARG A 230 12.90 0.83 -15.70
CA ARG A 230 11.57 1.15 -15.15
C ARG A 230 10.51 0.09 -15.50
N GLU A 231 10.66 -0.54 -16.65
CA GLU A 231 9.83 -1.61 -17.18
C GLU A 231 9.94 -2.93 -16.40
N ASP A 232 11.02 -3.15 -15.64
CA ASP A 232 11.21 -4.31 -14.76
C ASP A 232 10.30 -4.24 -13.52
N SER A 233 9.62 -3.11 -13.30
CA SER A 233 8.69 -2.90 -12.20
C SER A 233 7.39 -2.26 -12.66
N MET A 234 6.35 -2.37 -11.84
CA MET A 234 5.05 -1.79 -12.11
C MET A 234 4.52 -1.09 -10.87
N LEU A 235 3.96 0.09 -11.07
CA LEU A 235 3.18 0.84 -10.08
C LEU A 235 1.71 0.60 -10.38
N ILE A 236 0.95 0.09 -9.41
CA ILE A 236 -0.45 -0.27 -9.58
C ILE A 236 -1.26 0.52 -8.56
N GLY A 237 -2.28 1.24 -9.00
CA GLY A 237 -3.06 2.14 -8.14
C GLY A 237 -2.55 3.57 -8.15
N ASP A 238 -3.01 4.36 -7.18
CA ASP A 238 -2.82 5.80 -7.13
C ASP A 238 -2.73 6.33 -5.68
N SER A 239 -2.43 7.62 -5.54
CA SER A 239 -2.24 8.32 -4.27
C SER A 239 -3.51 8.52 -3.43
N ILE A 240 -4.69 8.14 -3.96
CA ILE A 240 -5.99 8.35 -3.32
C ILE A 240 -6.59 7.00 -2.89
N SER A 241 -6.62 6.04 -3.81
CA SER A 241 -7.25 4.73 -3.65
C SER A 241 -6.32 3.66 -3.07
N GLY A 242 -5.02 3.97 -3.00
CA GLY A 242 -3.95 3.08 -2.58
C GLY A 242 -3.18 2.49 -3.75
N TYR A 243 -1.93 2.08 -3.50
CA TYR A 243 -1.02 1.61 -4.53
C TYR A 243 -0.10 0.50 -4.04
N ILE A 244 0.49 -0.24 -4.97
CA ILE A 244 1.53 -1.23 -4.71
C ILE A 244 2.61 -1.09 -5.80
N VAL A 245 3.88 -1.11 -5.40
CA VAL A 245 5.03 -1.25 -6.30
C VAL A 245 5.51 -2.70 -6.27
N THR A 246 5.75 -3.28 -7.44
CA THR A 246 6.22 -4.67 -7.55
C THR A 246 7.11 -4.88 -8.78
N PRO A 247 8.13 -5.76 -8.72
CA PRO A 247 8.81 -6.24 -9.91
C PRO A 247 7.84 -7.00 -10.82
N VAL A 248 8.03 -6.90 -12.13
CA VAL A 248 7.21 -7.60 -13.13
C VAL A 248 8.05 -8.36 -14.14
N SER A 249 7.45 -9.43 -14.69
CA SER A 249 8.01 -10.25 -15.75
C SER A 249 7.05 -10.29 -16.94
N GLY A 250 7.44 -11.00 -18.01
CA GLY A 250 6.58 -11.27 -19.16
C GLY A 250 5.29 -12.03 -18.79
N ASP A 251 5.30 -12.81 -17.72
CA ASP A 251 4.11 -13.53 -17.23
C ASP A 251 3.20 -12.64 -16.38
N THR A 252 3.78 -11.79 -15.52
CA THR A 252 3.00 -11.03 -14.53
C THR A 252 2.42 -9.73 -15.09
N ARG A 253 3.18 -8.97 -15.88
CA ARG A 253 2.75 -7.66 -16.41
C ARG A 253 1.44 -7.75 -17.23
N PRO A 254 1.27 -8.68 -18.19
CA PRO A 254 0.04 -8.74 -18.99
C PRO A 254 -1.22 -9.03 -18.15
N ILE A 255 -1.10 -9.87 -17.12
CA ILE A 255 -2.20 -10.21 -16.21
C ILE A 255 -2.60 -8.96 -15.40
N LEU A 256 -1.62 -8.25 -14.84
CA LEU A 256 -1.85 -7.03 -14.07
C LEU A 256 -2.48 -5.93 -14.92
N VAL A 257 -1.93 -5.65 -16.11
CA VAL A 257 -2.48 -4.65 -17.04
C VAL A 257 -3.93 -4.97 -17.42
N LYS A 258 -4.22 -6.22 -17.81
CA LYS A 258 -5.59 -6.65 -18.16
C LYS A 258 -6.54 -6.52 -16.98
N SER A 259 -6.07 -6.87 -15.79
CA SER A 259 -6.86 -6.82 -14.55
C SER A 259 -7.15 -5.38 -14.10
N ALA A 260 -6.16 -4.50 -14.24
CA ALA A 260 -6.25 -3.08 -13.93
C ALA A 260 -7.20 -2.35 -14.88
N LEU A 261 -7.05 -2.57 -16.20
CA LEU A 261 -7.94 -2.01 -17.22
C LEU A 261 -9.41 -2.37 -16.95
N ARG A 262 -9.70 -3.65 -16.67
CA ARG A 262 -11.06 -4.12 -16.35
C ARG A 262 -11.66 -3.42 -15.12
N ARG A 263 -10.81 -3.00 -14.18
CA ARG A 263 -11.21 -2.43 -12.89
C ARG A 263 -11.07 -0.91 -12.84
N SER A 264 -10.65 -0.27 -13.94
CA SER A 264 -10.33 1.16 -13.98
C SER A 264 -9.32 1.56 -12.90
N VAL A 265 -8.32 0.71 -12.66
CA VAL A 265 -7.22 1.01 -11.74
C VAL A 265 -6.03 1.52 -12.56
N PRO A 266 -5.48 2.70 -12.24
CA PRO A 266 -4.33 3.23 -12.95
C PRO A 266 -3.11 2.33 -12.75
N VAL A 267 -2.25 2.30 -13.77
CA VAL A 267 -0.95 1.62 -13.73
C VAL A 267 0.09 2.51 -14.37
N ASP A 268 1.30 2.51 -13.80
CA ASP A 268 2.45 3.28 -14.29
C ASP A 268 2.11 4.77 -14.58
N SER A 269 1.14 5.32 -13.84
CA SER A 269 0.66 6.69 -14.03
C SER A 269 1.63 7.70 -13.41
N LEU A 270 1.62 8.93 -13.93
CA LEU A 270 2.42 10.03 -13.38
C LEU A 270 1.94 10.34 -11.97
N TRP A 271 2.88 10.28 -11.01
CA TRP A 271 2.63 10.53 -9.60
C TRP A 271 2.96 12.00 -9.29
N GLY A 272 1.96 12.87 -9.46
CA GLY A 272 2.15 14.33 -9.34
C GLY A 272 2.43 14.79 -7.92
N ASP A 273 1.64 14.32 -6.95
CA ASP A 273 1.72 14.71 -5.54
C ASP A 273 2.00 13.49 -4.66
N ASP A 274 2.61 13.72 -3.48
CA ASP A 274 2.85 12.67 -2.49
C ASP A 274 1.50 12.05 -2.02
N GLY A 275 1.52 10.77 -1.61
CA GLY A 275 0.35 10.02 -1.16
C GLY A 275 -0.43 10.72 -0.02
N LEU A 276 -1.75 10.85 -0.17
CA LEU A 276 -2.60 11.48 0.84
C LEU A 276 -3.03 10.47 1.91
N ARG A 277 -2.39 10.49 3.09
CA ARG A 277 -2.80 9.66 4.24
C ARG A 277 -4.15 10.15 4.81
N THR A 278 -5.21 9.38 4.59
CA THR A 278 -6.60 9.74 4.97
C THR A 278 -6.96 9.61 6.45
N ILE A 279 -6.03 9.54 7.40
CA ILE A 279 -6.39 9.53 8.82
C ILE A 279 -5.49 10.53 9.56
N ASN A 280 -6.07 11.70 9.86
CA ASN A 280 -5.50 12.83 10.63
C ASN A 280 -4.58 13.87 9.93
N GLN A 281 -4.98 14.39 8.76
CA GLN A 281 -4.58 15.75 8.34
C GLN A 281 -5.69 16.80 8.41
N LEU A 282 -6.69 16.62 9.31
CA LEU A 282 -7.69 17.66 9.61
C LEU A 282 -7.81 18.04 11.10
N SER A 283 -6.93 17.55 11.98
CA SER A 283 -7.07 17.77 13.43
C SER A 283 -5.92 18.48 14.14
N THR A 284 -4.89 18.97 13.44
CA THR A 284 -3.78 19.73 14.07
C THR A 284 -3.56 21.15 13.54
N ASN A 285 -4.11 21.52 12.37
CA ASN A 285 -3.99 22.89 11.82
C ASN A 285 -5.28 23.73 11.85
N LEU A 286 -6.38 23.23 12.44
CA LEU A 286 -7.64 24.00 12.63
C LEU A 286 -7.99 24.28 14.10
N PHE A 287 -7.25 23.72 15.06
CA PHE A 287 -7.50 23.88 16.50
C PHE A 287 -6.77 25.06 17.17
N LYS A 288 -6.27 26.01 16.37
CA LYS A 288 -5.80 27.33 16.88
C LYS A 288 -6.69 28.52 16.50
N SER A 289 -7.81 28.32 15.80
CA SER A 289 -8.67 29.44 15.37
C SER A 289 -10.17 29.31 15.64
N SER A 290 -10.65 28.32 16.40
CA SER A 290 -12.09 28.16 16.65
C SER A 290 -12.51 28.02 18.12
N VAL A 291 -11.63 28.34 19.08
CA VAL A 291 -12.00 28.42 20.52
C VAL A 291 -12.86 29.66 20.83
N ALA A 292 -13.16 30.52 19.85
CA ALA A 292 -13.97 31.72 20.04
C ALA A 292 -15.17 31.77 19.09
N ALA A 293 -16.10 30.81 19.19
CA ALA A 293 -17.54 31.00 18.90
C ALA A 293 -18.24 29.64 18.80
N ALA A 294 -18.94 29.23 19.86
CA ALA A 294 -20.22 28.50 19.82
C ALA A 294 -20.48 27.77 21.15
N ALA A 295 -20.46 28.51 22.24
CA ALA A 295 -21.29 28.15 23.38
C ALA A 295 -22.72 28.57 23.04
N ARG A 296 -23.65 27.60 22.89
CA ARG A 296 -25.08 27.66 23.30
C ARG A 296 -25.96 26.67 22.50
N ARG A 297 -26.44 25.65 23.22
CA ARG A 297 -27.82 25.12 23.31
C ARG A 297 -27.96 23.60 23.12
N GLN A 298 -28.66 23.03 24.10
CA GLN A 298 -29.03 21.62 24.31
C GLN A 298 -30.45 21.32 23.76
N PRO A 299 -30.87 20.03 23.72
CA PRO A 299 -31.82 19.49 22.74
C PRO A 299 -33.23 19.17 23.30
N GLY A 300 -34.15 18.75 22.42
CA GLY A 300 -35.42 18.12 22.78
C GLY A 300 -36.09 17.36 21.61
N PRO A 301 -36.93 16.33 21.86
CA PRO A 301 -37.13 15.16 20.99
C PRO A 301 -38.52 15.11 20.34
N PHE A 302 -38.75 14.24 19.32
CA PHE A 302 -40.01 13.51 19.11
C PHE A 302 -39.88 12.44 18.00
N ALA A 303 -40.60 11.33 18.19
CA ALA A 303 -40.64 10.13 17.33
C ALA A 303 -42.03 9.93 16.68
N LEU A 304 -42.07 9.06 15.65
CA LEU A 304 -43.14 8.13 15.15
C LEU A 304 -43.14 8.07 13.60
N GLN A 305 -42.75 6.95 12.96
CA GLN A 305 -43.58 5.85 12.36
C GLN A 305 -44.51 6.33 11.21
N ASN A 306 -44.70 5.71 10.02
CA ASN A 306 -44.39 4.41 9.38
C ASN A 306 -44.39 4.60 7.83
N ALA A 307 -43.53 3.89 7.10
CA ALA A 307 -43.82 2.88 6.06
C ALA A 307 -44.35 3.36 4.69
N ASP A 308 -43.48 3.30 3.66
CA ASP A 308 -43.81 2.87 2.30
C ASP A 308 -42.54 2.34 1.62
N GLN A 309 -42.60 1.12 1.08
CA GLN A 309 -41.48 0.46 0.39
C GLN A 309 -41.26 1.07 -1.00
N VAL A 310 -40.45 2.12 -1.02
CA VAL A 310 -39.88 2.72 -2.24
C VAL A 310 -38.38 2.46 -2.19
N SER A 311 -37.79 1.99 -3.30
CA SER A 311 -36.35 1.74 -3.46
C SER A 311 -35.50 2.77 -2.69
N THR A 312 -34.86 2.34 -1.60
CA THR A 312 -34.25 3.25 -0.61
C THR A 312 -32.88 3.77 -1.04
N HIS A 313 -32.40 3.39 -2.22
CA HIS A 313 -31.09 3.79 -2.69
C HIS A 313 -31.16 5.17 -3.32
N LYS A 314 -30.32 6.10 -2.85
CA LYS A 314 -30.15 7.37 -3.54
C LYS A 314 -29.36 7.15 -4.82
N ILE A 315 -29.76 7.83 -5.88
CA ILE A 315 -29.17 7.71 -7.22
C ILE A 315 -28.67 9.09 -7.64
N CYS A 316 -27.42 9.18 -8.09
CA CYS A 316 -26.88 10.42 -8.64
C CYS A 316 -27.74 10.87 -9.83
N PRO A 317 -28.30 12.10 -9.82
CA PRO A 317 -29.18 12.56 -10.89
C PRO A 317 -28.44 12.84 -12.21
N GLU A 318 -27.10 12.88 -12.20
CA GLU A 318 -26.30 13.13 -13.40
C GLU A 318 -25.90 11.87 -14.15
N CYS A 319 -25.34 10.89 -13.43
CA CYS A 319 -24.77 9.69 -14.04
C CYS A 319 -25.48 8.38 -13.68
N GLY A 320 -26.52 8.44 -12.82
CA GLY A 320 -27.24 7.24 -12.40
C GLY A 320 -26.50 6.36 -11.39
N LYS A 321 -25.38 6.81 -10.81
CA LYS A 321 -24.67 6.05 -9.77
C LYS A 321 -25.57 5.80 -8.57
N VAL A 322 -25.73 4.54 -8.20
CA VAL A 322 -26.50 4.11 -7.02
C VAL A 322 -25.59 4.15 -5.78
N PHE A 323 -26.01 4.84 -4.72
CA PHE A 323 -25.29 4.91 -3.44
C PHE A 323 -25.74 3.78 -2.51
N THR A 324 -24.78 3.05 -1.94
CA THR A 324 -25.02 1.95 -1.01
C THR A 324 -25.36 2.50 0.37
N GLY A 325 -26.64 2.78 0.62
CA GLY A 325 -27.16 3.28 1.89
C GLY A 325 -28.53 3.94 1.73
N LYS A 326 -29.24 4.19 2.83
CA LYS A 326 -30.55 4.86 2.83
C LYS A 326 -30.48 6.37 2.51
N GLY A 327 -29.27 6.92 2.36
CA GLY A 327 -29.04 8.36 2.22
C GLY A 327 -27.92 8.68 1.22
N TRP A 328 -27.57 9.96 1.13
CA TRP A 328 -26.57 10.46 0.18
C TRP A 328 -25.11 10.27 0.66
N GLY A 329 -24.83 9.22 1.44
CA GLY A 329 -23.48 8.91 1.90
C GLY A 329 -22.53 8.73 0.71
N GLY A 330 -21.46 9.52 0.64
CA GLY A 330 -20.49 9.50 -0.46
C GLY A 330 -20.87 10.36 -1.67
N ILE A 331 -21.99 11.11 -1.66
CA ILE A 331 -22.36 12.01 -2.76
C ILE A 331 -21.32 13.12 -2.96
N ASP A 332 -20.75 13.67 -1.89
CA ASP A 332 -19.76 14.76 -1.96
C ASP A 332 -18.50 14.31 -2.71
N ALA A 333 -17.89 13.22 -2.26
CA ALA A 333 -16.71 12.64 -2.91
C ALA A 333 -17.01 12.21 -4.34
N HIS A 334 -18.16 11.57 -4.60
CA HIS A 334 -18.55 11.22 -5.95
C HIS A 334 -18.74 12.45 -6.85
N TRP A 335 -19.39 13.50 -6.34
CA TRP A 335 -19.68 14.71 -7.10
C TRP A 335 -18.39 15.44 -7.48
N ARG A 336 -17.49 15.64 -6.52
CA ARG A 336 -16.20 16.30 -6.76
C ARG A 336 -15.32 15.58 -7.78
N VAL A 337 -15.41 14.25 -7.84
CA VAL A 337 -14.62 13.44 -8.77
C VAL A 337 -15.21 13.44 -10.18
N HIS A 338 -16.55 13.42 -10.31
CA HIS A 338 -17.19 13.13 -11.60
C HIS A 338 -18.01 14.28 -12.20
N HIS A 339 -18.37 15.30 -11.41
CA HIS A 339 -19.36 16.31 -11.76
C HIS A 339 -19.03 17.74 -11.28
N ASP A 340 -17.82 17.97 -10.73
CA ASP A 340 -17.43 19.31 -10.24
C ASP A 340 -17.31 20.33 -11.38
N ASP A 341 -17.03 19.85 -12.60
CA ASP A 341 -17.04 20.60 -13.86
C ASP A 341 -18.45 21.08 -14.26
N ILE A 342 -19.50 20.33 -13.86
CA ILE A 342 -20.90 20.74 -14.03
C ILE A 342 -21.18 21.91 -13.09
N MET A 343 -20.97 21.71 -11.79
CA MET A 343 -21.24 22.70 -10.75
C MET A 343 -20.51 22.29 -9.46
N PRO A 344 -19.82 23.20 -8.76
CA PRO A 344 -19.18 22.90 -7.48
C PRO A 344 -20.15 22.25 -6.48
N TYR A 345 -19.68 21.25 -5.72
CA TYR A 345 -20.54 20.47 -4.82
C TYR A 345 -21.39 21.32 -3.85
N ASN A 346 -20.85 22.42 -3.31
CA ASN A 346 -21.57 23.32 -2.39
C ASN A 346 -22.80 23.97 -3.05
N LEU A 347 -22.79 24.18 -4.36
CA LEU A 347 -23.91 24.70 -5.15
C LEU A 347 -24.83 23.57 -5.66
N ALA A 348 -24.26 22.40 -5.97
CA ALA A 348 -25.02 21.25 -6.44
C ALA A 348 -25.86 20.58 -5.33
N TRP A 349 -25.34 20.52 -4.10
CA TRP A 349 -25.97 19.80 -2.99
C TRP A 349 -27.40 20.28 -2.65
N PRO A 350 -27.70 21.59 -2.57
CA PRO A 350 -29.07 22.08 -2.37
C PRO A 350 -30.06 21.61 -3.44
N ILE A 351 -29.61 21.43 -4.68
CA ILE A 351 -30.42 20.97 -5.81
C ILE A 351 -30.66 19.46 -5.69
N ILE A 352 -29.59 18.68 -5.49
CA ILE A 352 -29.63 17.22 -5.36
C ILE A 352 -30.50 16.80 -4.16
N LYS A 353 -30.36 17.48 -3.03
CA LYS A 353 -31.14 17.21 -1.81
C LYS A 353 -32.65 17.42 -2.02
N LYS A 354 -33.04 18.34 -2.92
CA LYS A 354 -34.44 18.58 -3.34
C LYS A 354 -34.89 17.65 -4.47
N GLY A 355 -34.05 16.72 -4.93
CA GLY A 355 -34.35 15.81 -6.03
C GLY A 355 -34.15 16.39 -7.44
N GLY A 356 -33.50 17.55 -7.56
CA GLY A 356 -33.21 18.18 -8.84
C GLY A 356 -31.92 17.66 -9.50
N ARG A 357 -31.78 17.92 -10.80
CA ARG A 357 -30.58 17.61 -11.60
C ARG A 357 -29.76 18.90 -11.85
N PRO A 358 -28.56 19.06 -11.25
CA PRO A 358 -27.77 20.30 -11.35
C PRO A 358 -27.46 20.78 -12.78
N SER A 359 -27.20 19.89 -13.74
CA SER A 359 -26.97 20.25 -15.15
C SER A 359 -28.18 20.94 -15.81
N MET A 360 -29.40 20.66 -15.33
CA MET A 360 -30.63 21.30 -15.84
C MET A 360 -30.88 22.69 -15.24
N GLN A 361 -30.18 23.08 -14.17
CA GLN A 361 -30.29 24.41 -13.57
C GLN A 361 -29.19 25.38 -14.01
N LYS A 362 -28.09 24.88 -14.59
CA LYS A 362 -27.00 25.70 -15.14
C LYS A 362 -27.43 26.58 -16.32
N ASN A 363 -28.54 26.24 -16.99
CA ASN A 363 -29.05 26.94 -18.17
C ASN A 363 -30.19 27.93 -17.88
N ARG A 364 -30.42 28.32 -16.62
CA ARG A 364 -31.48 29.25 -16.20
C ARG A 364 -30.97 30.58 -15.63
N THR A 365 -29.69 30.88 -15.80
CA THR A 365 -29.04 32.14 -15.42
C THR A 365 -28.40 32.79 -16.61
#